data_AF-A0A1E3KWV5-F1
#
_entry.id   AF-A0A1E3KWV5-F1
#
_cell.length_a   1.000
_cell.length_b   1.000
_cell.length_c   1.000
_cell.angle_alpha   90.00
_cell.angle_beta   90.00
_cell.angle_gamma   90.00
#
_symmetry.space_group_name_H-M   'P 1'
#
loop_
_entity.id
_entity.type
_entity.pdbx_description
1 polymer ?
#
loop_
_entity_poly.entity_id
_entity_poly.type
_entity_poly.pdbx_seq_one_letter_code
_entity_poly.pdbx_strand_id
1 'polypeptide(L)'
;MEDTYTGVDGLEKALLLWADITGISPEKTKGMFTIEQSRIIDMNNELTESLAYDPTKITTIMLLECYLKDFIDNRSLSLRSIVEDTNFMQEYIKKIKRLISILSSEDILKIKSEFQKNIISSLNHYGVTNSNTFEMVNDMTALAFLRRDAFKSIHTLECHQFLQGTREDNKPLYHQDVYQFWDINSLIYLLAQSPSGICLSLIKDPMDYSSYFVFGIRNGGTISILTDKDRESHPLQKYTARRPDRDLASRMWKHHFPYSVMEIEIENNGRSAYSKEKKQAEVISYQTEFISIKKISDLESNEMIWLSMVFSQIEKKFWKEAYQLPELSYTTDMITQKKSYKWLKSSQV
;
A
#
# COMPACT_ATOMS: atom_id res chain seq x y z
N MET A 1 -16.50 -1.06 1.29
CA MET A 1 -16.97 -2.06 0.29
C MET A 1 -17.03 -3.45 0.95
N GLU A 2 -17.96 -4.35 0.62
CA GLU A 2 -17.96 -5.74 1.13
C GLU A 2 -17.40 -6.69 0.08
N ASP A 3 -16.17 -7.16 0.30
CA ASP A 3 -15.51 -8.13 -0.57
C ASP A 3 -16.05 -9.55 -0.29
N THR A 4 -17.19 -9.91 -0.88
CA THR A 4 -17.77 -11.26 -0.80
C THR A 4 -17.45 -12.07 -2.05
N TYR A 5 -16.20 -12.48 -2.23
CA TYR A 5 -15.84 -13.50 -3.23
C TYR A 5 -15.47 -14.79 -2.50
N THR A 6 -16.47 -15.63 -2.21
CA THR A 6 -16.26 -16.92 -1.57
C THR A 6 -15.94 -17.99 -2.61
N GLY A 7 -14.74 -18.58 -2.52
CA GLY A 7 -14.42 -19.87 -3.13
C GLY A 7 -14.07 -19.80 -4.62
N VAL A 8 -12.82 -19.48 -4.94
CA VAL A 8 -12.30 -19.76 -6.29
C VAL A 8 -11.90 -21.24 -6.34
N ASP A 9 -12.86 -22.06 -6.74
CA ASP A 9 -12.65 -23.49 -6.95
C ASP A 9 -11.52 -23.71 -7.97
N GLY A 10 -10.45 -24.36 -7.51
CA GLY A 10 -9.31 -24.70 -8.37
C GLY A 10 -8.04 -23.87 -8.20
N LEU A 11 -8.00 -22.85 -7.31
CA LEU A 11 -6.75 -22.13 -7.05
C LEU A 11 -5.64 -23.04 -6.51
N GLU A 12 -5.96 -23.96 -5.60
CA GLU A 12 -4.98 -24.94 -5.10
C GLU A 12 -4.40 -25.79 -6.24
N LYS A 13 -5.28 -26.26 -7.15
CA LYS A 13 -4.87 -26.97 -8.36
C LYS A 13 -4.00 -26.10 -9.28
N ALA A 14 -4.32 -24.81 -9.39
CA ALA A 14 -3.55 -23.86 -10.18
C ALA A 14 -2.14 -23.64 -9.61
N LEU A 15 -2.00 -23.52 -8.30
CA LEU A 15 -0.71 -23.38 -7.61
C LEU A 15 0.13 -24.66 -7.69
N LEU A 16 -0.50 -25.83 -7.59
CA LEU A 16 0.18 -27.11 -7.83
C LEU A 16 0.68 -27.21 -9.28
N LEU A 17 -0.14 -26.84 -10.26
CA LEU A 17 0.27 -26.79 -11.67
C LEU A 17 1.41 -25.79 -11.89
N TRP A 18 1.40 -24.64 -11.23
CA TRP A 18 2.47 -23.67 -11.28
C TRP A 18 3.80 -24.21 -10.74
N ALA A 19 3.79 -24.85 -9.57
CA ALA A 19 4.97 -25.50 -9.00
C ALA A 19 5.50 -26.61 -9.93
N ASP A 20 4.59 -27.39 -10.53
CA ASP A 20 4.91 -28.43 -11.50
C ASP A 20 5.50 -27.89 -12.81
N ILE A 21 5.01 -26.75 -13.31
CA ILE A 21 5.49 -26.11 -14.54
C ILE A 21 6.86 -25.48 -14.32
N THR A 22 7.04 -24.79 -13.20
CA THR A 22 8.31 -24.10 -12.90
C THR A 22 9.38 -25.04 -12.36
N GLY A 23 8.99 -26.20 -11.81
CA GLY A 23 9.89 -27.14 -11.15
C GLY A 23 10.42 -26.64 -9.81
N ILE A 24 9.83 -25.58 -9.25
CA ILE A 24 10.24 -24.99 -7.96
C ILE A 24 9.05 -25.01 -7.01
N SER A 25 9.18 -25.79 -5.94
CA SER A 25 8.21 -25.79 -4.84
C SER A 25 8.20 -24.42 -4.14
N PRO A 26 7.01 -23.89 -3.76
CA PRO A 26 6.89 -22.69 -2.93
C PRO A 26 7.65 -22.77 -1.59
N GLU A 27 7.86 -23.98 -1.06
CA GLU A 27 8.58 -24.19 0.22
C GLU A 27 10.10 -24.08 0.08
N LYS A 28 10.62 -24.11 -1.16
CA LYS A 28 12.06 -24.11 -1.43
C LYS A 28 12.65 -22.71 -1.34
N THR A 29 13.09 -22.32 -0.14
CA THR A 29 13.60 -20.97 0.16
C THR A 29 15.12 -20.90 0.36
N LYS A 30 15.83 -22.04 0.39
CA LYS A 30 17.29 -22.10 0.68
C LYS A 30 18.03 -22.92 -0.38
N GLY A 31 19.23 -22.45 -0.77
CA GLY A 31 20.12 -23.12 -1.71
C GLY A 31 20.89 -22.15 -2.62
N MET A 32 21.78 -22.69 -3.46
CA MET A 32 22.30 -21.95 -4.60
C MET A 32 21.27 -22.01 -5.73
N PHE A 33 20.82 -20.84 -6.18
CA PHE A 33 19.82 -20.70 -7.22
C PHE A 33 20.40 -19.96 -8.42
N THR A 34 19.95 -20.34 -9.63
CA THR A 34 20.19 -19.52 -10.82
C THR A 34 19.35 -18.23 -10.74
N ILE A 35 19.68 -17.24 -11.58
CA ILE A 35 18.90 -15.98 -11.65
C ILE A 35 17.42 -16.27 -11.96
N GLU A 36 17.15 -17.18 -12.89
CA GLU A 36 15.78 -17.60 -13.25
C GLU A 36 15.06 -18.25 -12.05
N GLN A 37 15.74 -19.12 -11.31
CA GLN A 37 15.17 -19.75 -10.12
C GLN A 37 14.91 -18.74 -9.01
N SER A 38 15.79 -17.75 -8.83
CA SER A 38 15.57 -16.66 -7.86
C SER A 38 14.30 -15.88 -8.19
N ARG A 39 14.07 -15.56 -9.47
CA ARG A 39 12.86 -14.84 -9.91
C ARG A 39 11.58 -15.63 -9.59
N ILE A 40 11.60 -16.94 -9.83
CA ILE A 40 10.45 -17.81 -9.51
C ILE A 40 10.24 -17.91 -7.99
N ILE A 41 11.31 -17.93 -7.19
CA ILE A 41 11.20 -17.89 -5.72
C ILE A 41 10.56 -16.58 -5.26
N ASP A 42 10.95 -15.45 -5.83
CA ASP A 42 10.34 -14.15 -5.53
C ASP A 42 8.85 -14.15 -5.89
N MET A 43 8.48 -14.68 -7.06
CA MET A 43 7.08 -14.88 -7.45
C MET A 43 6.32 -15.78 -6.46
N ASN A 44 6.91 -16.88 -6.03
CA ASN A 44 6.30 -17.79 -5.04
C ASN A 44 6.09 -17.10 -3.68
N ASN A 45 7.05 -16.27 -3.25
CA ASN A 45 6.92 -15.49 -2.02
C ASN A 45 5.77 -14.48 -2.14
N GLU A 46 5.64 -13.79 -3.27
CA GLU A 46 4.56 -12.83 -3.52
C GLU A 46 3.18 -13.51 -3.61
N LEU A 47 3.10 -14.70 -4.24
CA LEU A 47 1.88 -15.50 -4.25
C LEU A 47 1.48 -15.93 -2.83
N THR A 48 2.44 -16.39 -2.03
CA THR A 48 2.21 -16.81 -0.64
C THR A 48 1.76 -15.64 0.24
N GLU A 49 2.40 -14.48 0.10
CA GLU A 49 2.03 -13.25 0.81
C GLU A 49 0.61 -12.80 0.42
N SER A 50 0.28 -12.83 -0.87
CA SER A 50 -1.06 -12.46 -1.35
C SER A 50 -2.17 -13.38 -0.81
N LEU A 51 -1.89 -14.69 -0.70
CA LEU A 51 -2.83 -15.66 -0.13
C LEU A 51 -3.08 -15.41 1.35
N ALA A 52 -2.06 -14.97 2.08
CA ALA A 52 -2.17 -14.68 3.51
C ALA A 52 -3.01 -13.42 3.78
N TYR A 53 -2.88 -12.40 2.93
CA TYR A 53 -3.55 -11.10 3.15
C TYR A 53 -4.91 -10.95 2.46
N ASP A 54 -5.14 -11.63 1.33
CA ASP A 54 -6.37 -11.50 0.55
C ASP A 54 -7.30 -12.72 0.74
N PRO A 55 -8.33 -12.62 1.60
CA PRO A 55 -9.26 -13.74 1.84
C PRO A 55 -10.06 -14.14 0.59
N THR A 56 -10.23 -13.21 -0.36
CA THR A 56 -10.96 -13.44 -1.61
C THR A 56 -10.15 -14.24 -2.62
N LYS A 57 -8.82 -14.28 -2.43
CA LYS A 57 -7.84 -14.94 -3.30
C LYS A 57 -7.76 -14.38 -4.73
N ILE A 58 -8.50 -13.33 -5.07
CA ILE A 58 -8.49 -12.72 -6.40
C ILE A 58 -7.11 -12.16 -6.73
N THR A 59 -6.42 -11.58 -5.75
CA THR A 59 -5.07 -11.02 -5.95
C THR A 59 -4.10 -12.11 -6.37
N THR A 60 -4.10 -13.25 -5.69
CA THR A 60 -3.25 -14.40 -6.03
C THR A 60 -3.53 -14.90 -7.44
N ILE A 61 -4.79 -14.96 -7.86
CA ILE A 61 -5.16 -15.41 -9.21
C ILE A 61 -4.65 -14.47 -10.29
N MET A 62 -4.83 -13.17 -10.10
CA MET A 62 -4.34 -12.17 -11.05
C MET A 62 -2.80 -12.20 -11.13
N LEU A 63 -2.11 -12.25 -9.98
CA LEU A 63 -0.65 -12.37 -9.94
C LEU A 63 -0.17 -13.66 -10.63
N LEU A 64 -0.83 -14.79 -10.38
CA LEU A 64 -0.47 -16.06 -10.99
C LEU A 64 -0.62 -16.05 -12.51
N GLU A 65 -1.65 -15.39 -13.04
CA GLU A 65 -1.80 -15.17 -14.48
C GLU A 65 -0.66 -14.32 -15.06
N CYS A 66 -0.30 -13.23 -14.38
CA CYS A 66 0.81 -12.37 -14.77
C CYS A 66 2.15 -13.13 -14.79
N TYR A 67 2.45 -13.88 -13.73
CA TYR A 67 3.69 -14.66 -13.65
C TYR A 67 3.72 -15.81 -14.64
N LEU A 68 2.59 -16.46 -14.91
CA LEU A 68 2.52 -17.49 -15.94
C LEU A 68 2.86 -16.92 -17.32
N LYS A 69 2.28 -15.77 -17.67
CA LYS A 69 2.56 -15.10 -18.93
C LYS A 69 4.04 -14.71 -19.03
N ASP A 70 4.55 -14.03 -18.02
CA ASP A 70 5.95 -13.61 -17.97
C ASP A 70 6.92 -14.82 -18.02
N PHE A 71 6.59 -15.92 -17.34
CA PHE A 71 7.37 -17.15 -17.39
C PHE A 71 7.39 -17.76 -18.79
N ILE A 72 6.23 -17.86 -19.45
CA ILE A 72 6.14 -18.39 -20.83
C ILE A 72 6.92 -17.51 -21.80
N ASP A 73 6.76 -16.19 -21.74
CA ASP A 73 7.38 -15.23 -22.66
C ASP A 73 8.91 -15.25 -22.55
N ASN A 74 9.45 -15.50 -21.35
CA ASN A 74 10.89 -15.54 -21.10
C ASN A 74 11.50 -16.96 -21.20
N ARG A 75 10.69 -18.00 -21.39
CA ARG A 75 11.18 -19.39 -21.45
C ARG A 75 11.76 -19.70 -22.83
N SER A 76 13.04 -20.07 -22.86
CA SER A 76 13.69 -20.58 -24.07
C SER A 76 13.80 -22.10 -24.06
N LEU A 77 13.52 -22.73 -25.20
CA LEU A 77 13.63 -24.18 -25.40
C LEU A 77 14.39 -24.45 -26.69
N SER A 78 15.29 -25.44 -26.67
CA SER A 78 16.04 -25.82 -27.86
C SER A 78 15.19 -26.74 -28.76
N LEU A 79 15.35 -26.61 -30.10
CA LEU A 79 14.69 -27.53 -31.03
C LEU A 79 15.13 -28.98 -30.81
N ARG A 80 16.40 -29.19 -30.42
CA ARG A 80 16.93 -30.52 -30.08
C ARG A 80 16.17 -31.15 -28.92
N SER A 81 15.98 -30.44 -27.82
CA SER A 81 15.22 -30.94 -26.66
C SER A 81 13.76 -31.26 -27.00
N ILE A 82 13.17 -30.58 -27.98
CA ILE A 82 11.79 -30.84 -28.41
C ILE A 82 11.70 -32.14 -29.23
N VAL A 83 12.67 -32.38 -30.11
CA VAL A 83 12.72 -33.57 -30.97
C VAL A 83 13.11 -34.81 -30.17
N GLU A 84 14.05 -34.68 -29.24
CA GLU A 84 14.56 -35.80 -28.44
C GLU A 84 13.52 -36.31 -27.41
N ASP A 85 12.65 -35.44 -26.89
CA ASP A 85 11.61 -35.83 -25.92
C ASP A 85 10.26 -35.18 -26.22
N THR A 86 9.64 -35.63 -27.32
CA THR A 86 8.33 -35.11 -27.76
C THR A 86 7.22 -35.39 -26.75
N ASN A 87 7.25 -36.52 -26.05
CA ASN A 87 6.22 -36.88 -25.07
C ASN A 87 6.26 -35.96 -23.85
N PHE A 88 7.46 -35.69 -23.31
CA PHE A 88 7.64 -34.72 -22.23
C PHE A 88 7.10 -33.35 -22.64
N MET A 89 7.45 -32.88 -23.84
CA MET A 89 7.00 -31.58 -24.33
C MET A 89 5.48 -31.47 -24.48
N GLN A 90 4.81 -32.54 -24.93
CA GLN A 90 3.36 -32.58 -25.00
C GLN A 90 2.71 -32.50 -23.62
N GLU A 91 3.19 -33.26 -22.64
CA GLU A 91 2.67 -33.18 -21.28
C GLU A 91 2.97 -31.83 -20.62
N TYR A 92 4.14 -31.24 -20.87
CA TYR A 92 4.49 -29.91 -20.38
C TYR A 92 3.54 -28.82 -20.92
N ILE A 93 3.29 -28.80 -22.22
CA ILE A 93 2.33 -27.87 -22.86
C ILE A 93 0.91 -28.10 -22.33
N LYS A 94 0.53 -29.36 -22.09
CA LYS A 94 -0.78 -29.70 -21.54
C LYS A 94 -0.97 -29.16 -20.12
N LYS A 95 0.07 -29.19 -19.26
CA LYS A 95 0.03 -28.55 -17.94
C LYS A 95 -0.19 -27.05 -18.06
N ILE A 96 0.55 -26.37 -18.95
CA ILE A 96 0.40 -24.92 -19.20
C ILE A 96 -1.03 -24.59 -19.66
N LYS A 97 -1.54 -25.31 -20.67
CA LYS A 97 -2.91 -25.12 -21.19
C LYS A 97 -3.95 -25.34 -20.09
N ARG A 98 -3.74 -26.32 -19.21
CA ARG A 98 -4.65 -26.58 -18.10
C ARG A 98 -4.63 -25.44 -17.08
N LEU A 99 -3.46 -24.89 -16.76
CA LEU A 99 -3.36 -23.74 -15.88
C LEU A 99 -4.06 -22.51 -16.48
N ILE A 100 -3.84 -22.22 -17.76
CA ILE A 100 -4.55 -21.15 -18.49
C ILE A 100 -6.07 -21.37 -18.41
N SER A 101 -6.54 -22.58 -18.69
CA SER A 101 -7.97 -22.90 -18.64
C SER A 101 -8.59 -22.69 -17.26
N ILE A 102 -7.86 -22.91 -16.17
CA ILE A 102 -8.34 -22.61 -14.82
C ILE A 102 -8.43 -21.08 -14.66
N LEU A 103 -7.35 -20.35 -14.95
CA LEU A 103 -7.26 -18.90 -14.76
C LEU A 103 -8.20 -18.08 -15.66
N SER A 104 -8.68 -18.68 -16.76
CA SER A 104 -9.63 -18.11 -17.70
C SER A 104 -11.03 -18.74 -17.60
N SER A 105 -11.35 -19.43 -16.51
CA SER A 105 -12.72 -19.91 -16.25
C SER A 105 -13.72 -18.76 -16.17
N GLU A 106 -14.97 -19.01 -16.57
CA GLU A 106 -16.02 -17.99 -16.60
C GLU A 106 -16.22 -17.31 -15.23
N ASP A 107 -16.16 -18.09 -14.14
CA ASP A 107 -16.27 -17.59 -12.79
C ASP A 107 -15.13 -16.62 -12.43
N ILE A 108 -13.89 -16.95 -12.77
CA ILE A 108 -12.75 -16.08 -12.53
C ILE A 108 -12.85 -14.79 -13.36
N LEU A 109 -13.25 -14.90 -14.63
CA LEU A 109 -13.44 -13.73 -15.49
C LEU A 109 -14.53 -12.79 -14.95
N LYS A 110 -15.62 -13.36 -14.44
CA LYS A 110 -16.69 -12.60 -13.80
C LYS A 110 -16.21 -11.87 -12.54
N ILE A 111 -15.51 -12.57 -11.66
CA ILE A 111 -14.93 -12.00 -10.43
C ILE A 111 -13.96 -10.86 -10.75
N LYS A 112 -13.07 -11.04 -11.74
CA LYS A 112 -12.15 -9.99 -12.21
C LYS A 112 -12.90 -8.76 -12.75
N SER A 113 -13.96 -8.98 -13.53
CA SER A 113 -14.77 -7.88 -14.08
C SER A 113 -15.53 -7.12 -12.99
N GLU A 114 -16.08 -7.82 -11.99
CA GLU A 114 -16.74 -7.20 -10.83
C GLU A 114 -15.73 -6.37 -10.02
N PHE A 115 -14.54 -6.91 -9.79
CA PHE A 115 -13.47 -6.16 -9.12
C PHE A 115 -13.09 -4.89 -9.89
N GLN A 116 -12.90 -4.94 -11.21
CA GLN A 116 -12.63 -3.75 -12.01
C GLN A 116 -13.74 -2.70 -11.89
N LYS A 117 -15.01 -3.13 -12.01
CA LYS A 117 -16.16 -2.22 -11.87
C LYS A 117 -16.20 -1.53 -10.51
N ASN A 118 -15.85 -2.27 -9.45
CA ASN A 118 -15.77 -1.73 -8.11
C ASN A 118 -14.68 -0.65 -7.98
N ILE A 119 -13.50 -0.88 -8.58
CA ILE A 119 -12.45 0.15 -8.62
C ILE A 119 -12.90 1.38 -9.39
N ILE A 120 -13.52 1.22 -10.57
CA ILE A 120 -14.08 2.34 -11.35
C ILE A 120 -15.09 3.14 -10.51
N SER A 121 -15.99 2.44 -9.81
CA SER A 121 -16.97 3.09 -8.92
C SER A 121 -16.30 3.88 -7.81
N SER A 122 -15.24 3.35 -7.20
CA SER A 122 -14.48 4.07 -6.16
C SER A 122 -13.75 5.29 -6.72
N LEU A 123 -13.11 5.18 -7.88
CA LEU A 123 -12.44 6.32 -8.53
C LEU A 123 -13.42 7.45 -8.86
N ASN A 124 -14.60 7.09 -9.39
CA ASN A 124 -15.68 8.05 -9.64
C ASN A 124 -16.17 8.71 -8.34
N HIS A 125 -16.28 7.95 -7.25
CA HIS A 125 -16.66 8.49 -5.94
C HIS A 125 -15.65 9.54 -5.43
N TYR A 126 -14.36 9.33 -5.70
CA TYR A 126 -13.29 10.29 -5.36
C TYR A 126 -13.13 11.42 -6.39
N GLY A 127 -14.00 11.51 -7.40
CA GLY A 127 -14.00 12.59 -8.39
C GLY A 127 -12.84 12.53 -9.38
N VAL A 128 -12.25 11.36 -9.60
CA VAL A 128 -11.16 11.18 -10.58
C VAL A 128 -11.73 11.35 -11.99
N THR A 129 -11.13 12.25 -12.78
CA THR A 129 -11.53 12.52 -14.17
C THR A 129 -10.47 12.15 -15.21
N ASN A 130 -9.26 11.81 -14.77
CA ASN A 130 -8.14 11.50 -15.65
C ASN A 130 -8.37 10.18 -16.41
N SER A 131 -8.39 10.24 -17.75
CA SER A 131 -8.60 9.09 -18.64
C SER A 131 -7.52 8.01 -18.46
N ASN A 132 -6.26 8.41 -18.25
CA ASN A 132 -5.14 7.49 -18.11
C ASN A 132 -5.33 6.57 -16.88
N THR A 133 -5.99 7.07 -15.84
CA THR A 133 -6.30 6.27 -14.66
C THR A 133 -7.30 5.17 -14.99
N PHE A 134 -8.34 5.47 -15.77
CA PHE A 134 -9.30 4.47 -16.22
C PHE A 134 -8.71 3.48 -17.24
N GLU A 135 -7.78 3.91 -18.08
CA GLU A 135 -7.00 3.00 -18.94
C GLU A 135 -6.17 2.02 -18.12
N MET A 136 -5.50 2.49 -17.07
CA MET A 136 -4.71 1.63 -16.17
C MET A 136 -5.58 0.61 -15.43
N VAL A 137 -6.83 0.94 -15.09
CA VAL A 137 -7.78 -0.03 -14.50
C VAL A 137 -8.10 -1.19 -15.47
N ASN A 138 -7.99 -0.98 -16.78
CA ASN A 138 -8.15 -2.06 -17.75
C ASN A 138 -6.93 -2.99 -17.82
N ASP A 139 -5.77 -2.57 -17.31
CA ASP A 139 -4.59 -3.43 -17.18
C ASP A 139 -4.68 -4.27 -15.89
N MET A 140 -5.12 -5.51 -16.04
CA MET A 140 -5.19 -6.48 -14.94
C MET A 140 -3.84 -6.73 -14.28
N THR A 141 -2.73 -6.58 -15.00
CA THR A 141 -1.38 -6.75 -14.45
C THR A 141 -1.07 -5.63 -13.47
N ALA A 142 -1.31 -4.38 -13.88
CA ALA A 142 -1.19 -3.23 -13.01
C ALA A 142 -2.09 -3.37 -11.77
N LEU A 143 -3.36 -3.75 -11.96
CA LEU A 143 -4.28 -3.97 -10.84
C LEU A 143 -3.82 -5.05 -9.87
N ALA A 144 -3.26 -6.15 -10.36
CA ALA A 144 -2.75 -7.24 -9.52
C ALA A 144 -1.65 -6.75 -8.58
N PHE A 145 -0.67 -6.05 -9.12
CA PHE A 145 0.45 -5.51 -8.36
C PHE A 145 0.02 -4.40 -7.40
N LEU A 146 -0.83 -3.46 -7.83
CA LEU A 146 -1.33 -2.40 -6.95
C LEU A 146 -2.18 -2.96 -5.80
N ARG A 147 -3.03 -3.98 -6.05
CA ARG A 147 -3.83 -4.63 -5.01
C ARG A 147 -2.95 -5.39 -4.01
N ARG A 148 -1.94 -6.12 -4.50
CA ARG A 148 -0.91 -6.77 -3.66
C ARG A 148 -0.25 -5.74 -2.74
N ASP A 149 0.19 -4.61 -3.29
CA ASP A 149 0.91 -3.57 -2.55
C ASP A 149 0.00 -2.83 -1.57
N ALA A 150 -1.28 -2.68 -1.88
CA ALA A 150 -2.29 -2.14 -0.96
C ALA A 150 -2.48 -3.06 0.26
N PHE A 151 -2.65 -4.36 0.04
CA PHE A 151 -2.72 -5.34 1.14
C PHE A 151 -1.44 -5.35 1.97
N LYS A 152 -0.28 -5.41 1.32
CA LYS A 152 1.01 -5.38 2.01
C LYS A 152 1.20 -4.11 2.84
N SER A 153 0.76 -2.96 2.35
CA SER A 153 0.85 -1.70 3.07
C SER A 153 0.07 -1.74 4.38
N ILE A 154 -1.17 -2.24 4.38
CA ILE A 154 -1.99 -2.32 5.60
C ILE A 154 -1.40 -3.22 6.70
N HIS A 155 -0.60 -4.21 6.30
CA HIS A 155 0.05 -5.14 7.22
C HIS A 155 1.44 -4.66 7.66
N THR A 156 2.12 -3.86 6.84
CA THR A 156 3.53 -3.49 7.07
C THR A 156 3.73 -2.02 7.47
N LEU A 157 2.74 -1.15 7.27
CA LEU A 157 2.74 0.21 7.82
C LEU A 157 2.70 0.14 9.35
N GLU A 158 3.47 1.03 9.98
CA GLU A 158 3.48 1.13 11.43
C GLU A 158 2.19 1.79 11.90
N CYS A 159 1.57 1.21 12.94
CA CYS A 159 0.31 1.67 13.48
C CYS A 159 0.49 2.15 14.92
N HIS A 160 0.02 3.37 15.18
CA HIS A 160 0.04 3.99 16.50
C HIS A 160 -1.37 4.44 16.86
N GLN A 161 -1.81 4.18 18.10
CA GLN A 161 -3.06 4.70 18.64
C GLN A 161 -2.75 5.67 19.78
N PHE A 162 -3.25 6.89 19.64
CA PHE A 162 -2.94 8.00 20.55
C PHE A 162 -4.08 8.33 21.50
N LEU A 163 -5.32 8.09 21.07
CA LEU A 163 -6.50 8.21 21.91
C LEU A 163 -7.35 6.97 21.69
N GLN A 164 -8.00 6.51 22.74
CA GLN A 164 -9.05 5.51 22.67
C GLN A 164 -10.35 6.09 23.23
N GLY A 165 -11.47 5.82 22.55
CA GLY A 165 -12.77 6.24 23.03
C GLY A 165 -13.93 5.52 22.38
N THR A 166 -15.13 6.02 22.62
CA THR A 166 -16.36 5.46 22.04
C THR A 166 -16.32 5.59 20.52
N ARG A 167 -16.68 4.50 19.84
CA ARG A 167 -16.64 4.41 18.38
C ARG A 167 -17.90 5.02 17.78
N GLU A 168 -17.79 5.45 16.53
CA GLU A 168 -18.92 5.86 15.72
C GLU A 168 -19.14 4.83 14.61
N ASP A 169 -20.38 4.33 14.49
CA ASP A 169 -20.74 3.33 13.47
C ASP A 169 -21.02 3.96 12.08
N ASN A 170 -20.89 5.28 11.96
CA ASN A 170 -21.06 5.99 10.71
C ASN A 170 -19.93 5.65 9.72
N LYS A 171 -20.23 5.73 8.42
CA LYS A 171 -19.19 5.61 7.38
C LYS A 171 -18.11 6.70 7.58
N PRO A 172 -16.82 6.37 7.37
CA PRO A 172 -15.76 7.36 7.49
C PRO A 172 -15.93 8.49 6.48
N LEU A 173 -15.68 9.73 6.91
CA LEU A 173 -15.48 10.84 6.01
C LEU A 173 -14.09 10.72 5.36
N TYR A 174 -14.03 10.62 4.04
CA TYR A 174 -12.76 10.68 3.32
C TYR A 174 -12.45 12.13 2.97
N HIS A 175 -11.33 12.64 3.49
CA HIS A 175 -10.83 13.94 3.06
C HIS A 175 -10.38 13.87 1.61
N GLN A 176 -10.67 14.90 0.82
CA GLN A 176 -10.40 14.94 -0.62
C GLN A 176 -9.01 15.48 -0.98
N ASP A 177 -8.26 15.95 0.02
CA ASP A 177 -6.97 16.58 -0.17
C ASP A 177 -5.88 15.78 0.55
N VAL A 178 -4.67 15.86 0.00
CA VAL A 178 -3.43 15.57 0.69
C VAL A 178 -3.03 16.81 1.48
N TYR A 179 -2.80 16.64 2.78
CA TYR A 179 -2.40 17.73 3.66
C TYR A 179 -0.92 17.69 4.00
N GLN A 180 -0.33 18.84 4.28
CA GLN A 180 1.02 18.94 4.84
C GLN A 180 0.96 19.34 6.31
N PHE A 181 1.83 18.71 7.10
CA PHE A 181 2.10 19.05 8.49
C PHE A 181 3.60 19.09 8.74
N TRP A 182 4.03 19.98 9.63
CA TRP A 182 5.43 20.05 10.06
C TRP A 182 5.74 19.13 11.24
N ASP A 183 4.72 18.75 12.00
CA ASP A 183 4.86 17.86 13.15
C ASP A 183 3.61 16.99 13.35
N ILE A 184 3.81 15.84 13.98
CA ILE A 184 2.75 14.85 14.20
C ILE A 184 1.72 15.29 15.26
N ASN A 185 2.12 16.14 16.22
CA ASN A 185 1.24 16.55 17.31
C ASN A 185 0.16 17.49 16.80
N SER A 186 0.52 18.41 15.88
CA SER A 186 -0.44 19.25 15.17
C SER A 186 -1.46 18.42 14.38
N LEU A 187 -1.03 17.36 13.70
CA LEU A 187 -1.96 16.44 13.02
C LEU A 187 -2.93 15.80 14.02
N ILE A 188 -2.42 15.22 15.11
CA ILE A 188 -3.26 14.55 16.13
C ILE A 188 -4.27 15.52 16.74
N TYR A 189 -3.84 16.73 17.06
CA TYR A 189 -4.70 17.77 17.62
C TYR A 189 -5.83 18.17 16.67
N LEU A 190 -5.54 18.36 15.38
CA LEU A 190 -6.57 18.70 14.41
C LEU A 190 -7.50 17.52 14.14
N LEU A 191 -6.98 16.29 14.05
CA LEU A 191 -7.81 15.09 13.98
C LEU A 191 -8.79 15.01 15.16
N ALA A 192 -8.34 15.33 16.37
CA ALA A 192 -9.19 15.36 17.57
C ALA A 192 -10.32 16.41 17.51
N GLN A 193 -10.31 17.31 16.55
CA GLN A 193 -11.38 18.30 16.29
C GLN A 193 -12.19 18.01 15.03
N SER A 194 -11.66 17.21 14.10
CA SER A 194 -12.33 16.82 12.86
C SER A 194 -13.40 15.74 13.04
N PRO A 195 -14.41 15.65 12.17
CA PRO A 195 -15.32 14.49 12.15
C PRO A 195 -14.57 13.15 11.99
N SER A 196 -15.22 12.04 12.37
CA SER A 196 -14.68 10.70 12.13
C SER A 196 -14.44 10.47 10.64
N GLY A 197 -13.22 10.09 10.31
CA GLY A 197 -12.76 10.06 8.93
C GLY A 197 -11.31 9.62 8.76
N ILE A 198 -10.87 9.67 7.51
CA ILE A 198 -9.53 9.30 7.08
C ILE A 198 -8.97 10.47 6.28
N CYS A 199 -7.77 10.93 6.65
CA CYS A 199 -7.01 11.91 5.90
C CYS A 199 -5.64 11.36 5.52
N LEU A 200 -5.15 11.75 4.34
CA LEU A 200 -3.79 11.48 3.91
C LEU A 200 -2.95 12.74 4.18
N SER A 201 -1.81 12.58 4.84
CA SER A 201 -0.99 13.70 5.28
C SER A 201 0.50 13.41 5.12
N LEU A 202 1.23 14.39 4.61
CA LEU A 202 2.68 14.42 4.58
C LEU A 202 3.18 15.09 5.87
N ILE A 203 3.97 14.38 6.66
CA ILE A 203 4.77 14.98 7.72
C ILE A 203 6.11 15.41 7.12
N LYS A 204 6.28 16.71 6.94
CA LYS A 204 7.44 17.31 6.33
C LYS A 204 8.53 17.57 7.36
N ASP A 205 9.66 16.90 7.18
CA ASP A 205 10.88 17.14 7.96
C ASP A 205 11.79 18.12 7.19
N PRO A 206 12.56 18.98 7.87
CA PRO A 206 13.56 19.83 7.22
C PRO A 206 14.56 19.05 6.34
N MET A 207 14.80 17.78 6.65
CA MET A 207 15.48 16.85 5.76
C MET A 207 14.43 16.09 4.95
N ASP A 208 14.32 16.39 3.65
CA ASP A 208 13.29 15.79 2.78
C ASP A 208 13.27 14.24 2.85
N TYR A 209 14.43 13.58 2.94
CA TYR A 209 14.55 12.12 3.09
C TYR A 209 13.89 11.56 4.36
N SER A 210 13.77 12.39 5.40
CA SER A 210 13.12 12.06 6.66
C SER A 210 11.64 12.43 6.70
N SER A 211 11.10 13.03 5.64
CA SER A 211 9.66 13.25 5.50
C SER A 211 8.95 11.94 5.19
N TYR A 212 7.73 11.78 5.69
CA TYR A 212 6.98 10.53 5.59
C TYR A 212 5.48 10.79 5.52
N PHE A 213 4.74 9.83 4.97
CA PHE A 213 3.30 9.90 4.85
C PHE A 213 2.60 9.20 6.00
N VAL A 214 1.42 9.73 6.31
CA VAL A 214 0.56 9.26 7.38
C VAL A 214 -0.87 9.20 6.88
N PHE A 215 -1.55 8.08 7.15
CA PHE A 215 -3.01 8.08 7.24
C PHE A 215 -3.42 8.46 8.65
N GLY A 216 -3.98 9.66 8.78
CA GLY A 216 -4.65 10.10 9.99
C GLY A 216 -6.07 9.52 10.04
N ILE A 217 -6.37 8.74 11.07
CA ILE A 217 -7.63 8.00 11.16
C ILE A 217 -8.31 8.36 12.48
N ARG A 218 -9.52 8.90 12.39
CA ARG A 218 -10.38 9.12 13.56
C ARG A 218 -11.65 8.30 13.43
N ASN A 219 -11.92 7.45 14.42
CA ASN A 219 -13.20 6.78 14.58
C ASN A 219 -13.76 7.08 15.97
N GLY A 220 -14.69 8.04 16.04
CA GLY A 220 -15.25 8.55 17.29
C GLY A 220 -14.18 9.17 18.17
N GLY A 221 -13.97 8.58 19.35
CA GLY A 221 -12.93 8.97 20.31
C GLY A 221 -11.56 8.33 20.07
N THR A 222 -11.44 7.41 19.12
CA THR A 222 -10.16 6.73 18.82
C THR A 222 -9.41 7.44 17.70
N ILE A 223 -8.15 7.80 17.94
CA ILE A 223 -7.24 8.37 16.93
C ILE A 223 -6.10 7.40 16.67
N SER A 224 -6.00 6.97 15.42
CA SER A 224 -4.96 6.08 14.92
C SER A 224 -4.15 6.76 13.82
N ILE A 225 -2.88 6.41 13.72
CA ILE A 225 -1.97 6.81 12.65
C ILE A 225 -1.39 5.55 12.04
N LEU A 226 -1.48 5.42 10.71
CA LEU A 226 -0.67 4.50 9.93
C LEU A 226 0.41 5.28 9.21
N THR A 227 1.67 4.86 9.31
CA THR A 227 2.81 5.60 8.77
C THR A 227 3.82 4.71 8.05
N ASP A 228 4.46 5.26 7.01
CA ASP A 228 5.62 4.66 6.34
C ASP A 228 6.95 5.17 6.88
N LYS A 229 6.93 5.90 8.00
CA LYS A 229 8.13 6.35 8.69
C LYS A 229 9.09 5.18 8.92
N ASP A 230 10.37 5.43 8.66
CA ASP A 230 11.42 4.44 8.92
C ASP A 230 11.51 4.09 10.42
N ARG A 231 11.72 2.80 10.67
CA ARG A 231 12.00 2.29 12.01
C ARG A 231 13.45 2.60 12.36
N GLU A 232 13.65 3.78 12.92
CA GLU A 232 14.94 4.15 13.49
C GLU A 232 15.16 3.41 14.82
N SER A 233 16.33 2.79 14.97
CA SER A 233 16.80 2.18 16.22
C SER A 233 17.01 3.23 17.32
N HIS A 234 17.30 4.47 16.94
CA HIS A 234 17.42 5.61 17.86
C HIS A 234 17.09 6.94 17.16
N PRO A 235 16.61 7.98 17.88
CA PRO A 235 16.13 9.24 17.28
C PRO A 235 17.14 10.03 16.44
N LEU A 236 18.44 9.79 16.65
CA LEU A 236 19.51 10.47 15.90
C LEU A 236 19.92 9.71 14.63
N GLN A 237 19.32 8.56 14.33
CA GLN A 237 19.81 7.67 13.27
C GLN A 237 19.68 8.33 11.90
N LYS A 238 18.61 9.09 11.67
CA LYS A 238 18.41 9.87 10.44
C LYS A 238 19.58 10.80 10.08
N TYR A 239 20.32 11.31 11.06
CA TYR A 239 21.47 12.19 10.82
C TYR A 239 22.77 11.43 10.50
N THR A 240 22.78 10.12 10.69
CA THR A 240 23.97 9.26 10.54
C THR A 240 23.85 8.25 9.39
N ALA A 241 22.69 8.20 8.73
CA ALA A 241 22.44 7.29 7.62
C ALA A 241 23.40 7.56 6.45
N ARG A 242 24.05 6.51 5.95
CA ARG A 242 25.04 6.61 4.87
C ARG A 242 24.40 6.81 3.50
N ARG A 243 23.20 6.28 3.27
CA ARG A 243 22.46 6.29 1.99
C ARG A 243 20.96 6.55 2.20
N PRO A 244 20.58 7.70 2.80
CA PRO A 244 19.18 8.04 3.05
C PRO A 244 18.34 8.14 1.76
N ASP A 245 19.00 8.39 0.62
CA ASP A 245 18.41 8.37 -0.72
C ASP A 245 17.88 6.98 -1.11
N ARG A 246 18.56 5.91 -0.70
CA ARG A 246 18.17 4.53 -0.98
C ARG A 246 17.05 4.07 -0.05
N ASP A 247 17.09 4.50 1.20
CA ASP A 247 16.08 4.18 2.20
C ASP A 247 14.74 4.82 1.82
N LEU A 248 14.75 6.11 1.44
CA LEU A 248 13.60 6.81 0.88
C LEU A 248 13.07 6.12 -0.38
N ALA A 249 13.95 5.78 -1.33
CA ALA A 249 13.53 5.06 -2.53
C ALA A 249 12.87 3.73 -2.17
N SER A 250 13.46 2.93 -1.27
CA SER A 250 12.89 1.67 -0.82
C SER A 250 11.49 1.84 -0.20
N ARG A 251 11.24 2.94 0.53
CA ARG A 251 9.91 3.28 1.06
C ARG A 251 8.92 3.62 -0.04
N MET A 252 9.31 4.48 -0.99
CA MET A 252 8.49 4.84 -2.15
C MET A 252 8.12 3.61 -3.00
N TRP A 253 9.04 2.66 -3.16
CA TRP A 253 8.79 1.40 -3.86
C TRP A 253 7.85 0.46 -3.09
N LYS A 254 7.95 0.46 -1.76
CA LYS A 254 7.15 -0.43 -0.89
C LYS A 254 5.72 0.08 -0.71
N HIS A 255 5.55 1.39 -0.68
CA HIS A 255 4.29 2.06 -0.41
C HIS A 255 4.09 3.15 -1.47
N HIS A 256 3.06 3.03 -2.31
CA HIS A 256 2.74 3.97 -3.40
C HIS A 256 2.18 5.30 -2.90
N PHE A 257 2.73 5.82 -1.79
CA PHE A 257 2.40 7.15 -1.31
C PHE A 257 2.83 8.22 -2.32
N PRO A 258 2.12 9.36 -2.35
CA PRO A 258 2.32 10.37 -3.39
C PRO A 258 3.53 11.26 -3.12
N TYR A 259 4.73 10.68 -3.08
CA TYR A 259 5.99 11.41 -2.94
C TYR A 259 6.29 12.35 -4.10
N SER A 260 5.55 12.23 -5.21
CA SER A 260 5.53 13.20 -6.31
C SER A 260 5.24 14.64 -5.84
N VAL A 261 4.48 14.82 -4.75
CA VAL A 261 4.18 16.15 -4.18
C VAL A 261 5.39 16.85 -3.54
N MET A 262 6.46 16.10 -3.27
CA MET A 262 7.69 16.63 -2.69
C MET A 262 8.73 17.05 -3.73
N GLU A 263 8.40 16.99 -5.03
CA GLU A 263 9.34 17.28 -6.13
C GLU A 263 10.63 16.45 -6.06
N ILE A 264 10.51 15.21 -5.56
CA ILE A 264 11.61 14.26 -5.44
C ILE A 264 11.90 13.64 -6.80
N GLU A 265 13.17 13.63 -7.21
CA GLU A 265 13.63 12.96 -8.41
C GLU A 265 14.16 11.57 -8.10
N ILE A 266 13.85 10.62 -8.99
CA ILE A 266 14.31 9.24 -8.91
C ILE A 266 15.42 9.02 -9.95
N GLU A 267 16.59 8.62 -9.48
CA GLU A 267 17.75 8.25 -10.29
C GLU A 267 18.11 6.76 -10.15
N ASN A 268 19.08 6.30 -10.95
CA ASN A 268 19.67 4.96 -10.87
C ASN A 268 18.65 3.82 -10.98
N ASN A 269 17.72 3.92 -11.94
CA ASN A 269 16.62 2.96 -12.14
C ASN A 269 15.82 2.70 -10.87
N GLY A 270 15.46 3.76 -10.13
CA GLY A 270 14.66 3.60 -8.91
C GLY A 270 15.45 3.46 -7.62
N ARG A 271 16.78 3.39 -7.67
CA ARG A 271 17.59 3.04 -6.50
C ARG A 271 17.93 4.22 -5.60
N SER A 272 17.73 5.44 -6.05
CA SER A 272 18.02 6.65 -5.27
C SER A 272 16.97 7.70 -5.55
N ALA A 273 16.44 8.31 -4.49
CA ALA A 273 15.49 9.40 -4.56
C ALA A 273 16.09 10.63 -3.88
N TYR A 274 16.08 11.82 -4.49
CA TYR A 274 16.61 13.06 -3.91
C TYR A 274 15.73 14.28 -4.21
N SER A 275 15.79 15.29 -3.34
CA SER A 275 15.13 16.58 -3.55
C SER A 275 16.05 17.55 -4.30
N LYS A 276 15.50 18.29 -5.27
CA LYS A 276 16.23 19.26 -6.10
C LYS A 276 16.67 20.51 -5.33
N GLU A 277 15.95 20.90 -4.27
CA GLU A 277 16.21 22.14 -3.55
C GLU A 277 16.41 21.89 -2.04
N LYS A 278 17.57 22.31 -1.52
CA LYS A 278 17.75 22.44 -0.07
C LYS A 278 17.01 23.68 0.41
N LYS A 279 15.74 23.55 0.79
CA LYS A 279 15.02 24.62 1.48
C LYS A 279 15.67 24.82 2.87
N GLN A 280 15.96 26.07 3.21
CA GLN A 280 16.54 26.42 4.51
C GLN A 280 15.59 25.98 5.63
N ALA A 281 16.16 25.58 6.77
CA ALA A 281 15.39 25.16 7.94
C ALA A 281 14.52 26.32 8.44
N GLU A 282 13.23 26.29 8.12
CA GLU A 282 12.25 27.18 8.72
C GLU A 282 11.98 26.75 10.18
N VAL A 283 11.74 27.72 11.05
CA VAL A 283 11.36 27.45 12.44
C VAL A 283 9.99 26.78 12.42
N ILE A 284 9.95 25.49 12.79
CA ILE A 284 8.72 24.71 12.85
C ILE A 284 7.84 25.29 13.97
N SER A 285 6.71 25.88 13.59
CA SER A 285 5.69 26.35 14.51
C SER A 285 4.53 25.35 14.58
N TYR A 286 3.83 25.33 15.72
CA TYR A 286 2.66 24.49 15.90
C TYR A 286 1.55 24.89 14.93
N GLN A 287 1.21 23.99 14.01
CA GLN A 287 0.18 24.20 13.01
C GLN A 287 -1.23 24.01 13.60
N THR A 288 -2.14 24.95 13.29
CA THR A 288 -3.52 24.98 13.82
C THR A 288 -4.59 24.80 12.76
N GLU A 289 -4.22 24.55 11.50
CA GLU A 289 -5.15 24.33 10.40
C GLU A 289 -4.61 23.31 9.41
N PHE A 290 -5.49 22.70 8.60
CA PHE A 290 -5.09 21.78 7.54
C PHE A 290 -4.56 22.57 6.34
N ILE A 291 -3.28 22.38 5.99
CA ILE A 291 -2.68 22.98 4.80
C ILE A 291 -2.80 21.98 3.65
N SER A 292 -3.68 22.25 2.70
CA SER A 292 -3.88 21.42 1.50
C SER A 292 -2.73 21.64 0.51
N ILE A 293 -2.08 20.55 0.07
CA ILE A 293 -0.99 20.62 -0.92
C ILE A 293 -1.41 20.15 -2.31
N LYS A 294 -2.32 19.17 -2.38
CA LYS A 294 -2.79 18.61 -3.63
C LYS A 294 -4.12 17.91 -3.41
N LYS A 295 -5.04 17.98 -4.37
CA LYS A 295 -6.24 17.15 -4.34
C LYS A 295 -5.88 15.70 -4.59
N ILE A 296 -6.56 14.80 -3.91
CA ILE A 296 -6.44 13.36 -4.15
C ILE A 296 -6.80 13.06 -5.61
N SER A 297 -7.86 13.66 -6.17
CA SER A 297 -8.27 13.46 -7.57
C SER A 297 -7.17 13.72 -8.61
N ASP A 298 -6.14 14.49 -8.25
CA ASP A 298 -5.10 14.99 -9.16
C ASP A 298 -3.76 14.22 -8.98
N LEU A 299 -3.75 13.16 -8.16
CA LEU A 299 -2.59 12.27 -7.99
C LEU A 299 -2.34 11.40 -9.24
N GLU A 300 -1.15 10.80 -9.31
CA GLU A 300 -0.80 9.90 -10.40
C GLU A 300 -1.71 8.67 -10.43
N SER A 301 -1.89 8.07 -11.61
CA SER A 301 -2.85 6.98 -11.82
C SER A 301 -2.63 5.78 -10.89
N ASN A 302 -1.37 5.37 -10.69
CA ASN A 302 -1.01 4.26 -9.81
C ASN A 302 -1.28 4.60 -8.33
N GLU A 303 -0.89 5.81 -7.89
CA GLU A 303 -1.13 6.32 -6.54
C GLU A 303 -2.63 6.32 -6.23
N MET A 304 -3.47 6.75 -7.18
CA MET A 304 -4.92 6.80 -7.01
C MET A 304 -5.59 5.45 -6.90
N ILE A 305 -5.24 4.54 -7.81
CA ILE A 305 -5.78 3.18 -7.80
C ILE A 305 -5.39 2.49 -6.49
N TRP A 306 -4.12 2.58 -6.10
CA TRP A 306 -3.64 2.04 -4.82
C TRP A 306 -4.35 2.65 -3.61
N LEU A 307 -4.46 3.99 -3.56
CA LEU A 307 -5.09 4.71 -2.45
C LEU A 307 -6.55 4.30 -2.27
N SER A 308 -7.29 4.13 -3.37
CA SER A 308 -8.68 3.67 -3.32
C SER A 308 -8.82 2.29 -2.66
N MET A 309 -7.87 1.39 -2.91
CA MET A 309 -7.83 0.06 -2.30
C MET A 309 -7.43 0.14 -0.83
N VAL A 310 -6.41 0.94 -0.50
CA VAL A 310 -5.96 1.16 0.88
C VAL A 310 -7.07 1.74 1.74
N PHE A 311 -7.82 2.74 1.25
CA PHE A 311 -8.96 3.31 1.95
C PHE A 311 -10.05 2.28 2.29
N SER A 312 -10.34 1.35 1.38
CA SER A 312 -11.27 0.25 1.65
C SER A 312 -10.74 -0.69 2.74
N GLN A 313 -9.42 -0.95 2.76
CA GLN A 313 -8.82 -1.78 3.81
C GLN A 313 -8.73 -1.06 5.17
N ILE A 314 -8.49 0.25 5.19
CA ILE A 314 -8.54 1.06 6.42
C ILE A 314 -9.97 1.05 6.99
N GLU A 315 -10.99 1.28 6.15
CA GLU A 315 -12.40 1.17 6.55
C GLU A 315 -12.67 -0.20 7.18
N LYS A 316 -12.26 -1.29 6.52
CA LYS A 316 -12.40 -2.65 7.07
C LYS A 316 -11.72 -2.79 8.43
N LYS A 317 -10.45 -2.42 8.55
CA LYS A 317 -9.63 -2.60 9.77
C LYS A 317 -10.14 -1.78 10.97
N PHE A 318 -10.47 -0.50 10.77
CA PHE A 318 -10.80 0.42 11.87
C PHE A 318 -12.29 0.61 12.12
N TRP A 319 -13.16 0.41 11.12
CA TRP A 319 -14.61 0.49 11.30
C TRP A 319 -15.26 -0.88 11.47
N LYS A 320 -14.91 -1.89 10.67
CA LYS A 320 -15.56 -3.21 10.76
C LYS A 320 -14.93 -4.11 11.82
N GLU A 321 -13.59 -4.21 11.83
CA GLU A 321 -12.86 -5.14 12.70
C GLU A 321 -12.53 -4.56 14.09
N ALA A 322 -12.77 -3.26 14.30
CA ALA A 322 -12.54 -2.61 15.59
C ALA A 322 -11.08 -2.68 16.09
N TYR A 323 -10.11 -2.60 15.17
CA TYR A 323 -8.72 -2.78 15.51
C TYR A 323 -8.23 -1.82 16.62
N GLN A 324 -7.65 -2.39 17.68
CA GLN A 324 -7.11 -1.66 18.84
C GLN A 324 -5.66 -2.06 19.13
N LEU A 325 -4.88 -1.08 19.56
CA LEU A 325 -3.51 -1.20 20.05
C LEU A 325 -3.38 -0.43 21.37
N PRO A 326 -2.42 -0.77 22.24
CA PRO A 326 -2.17 -0.01 23.46
C PRO A 326 -2.00 1.49 23.16
N GLU A 327 -2.69 2.33 23.95
CA GLU A 327 -2.61 3.78 23.80
C GLU A 327 -1.19 4.27 24.12
N LEU A 328 -0.64 5.10 23.23
CA LEU A 328 0.61 5.80 23.47
C LEU A 328 0.35 7.07 24.29
N SER A 329 0.41 6.95 25.62
CA SER A 329 0.05 8.03 26.54
C SER A 329 0.93 9.29 26.47
N TYR A 330 2.12 9.24 25.87
CA TYR A 330 3.09 10.35 25.91
C TYR A 330 2.64 11.61 25.16
N THR A 331 1.75 11.50 24.16
CA THR A 331 1.21 12.67 23.45
C THR A 331 -0.14 13.12 23.99
N THR A 332 -0.87 12.26 24.71
CA THR A 332 -2.18 12.54 25.31
C THR A 332 -2.10 13.66 26.37
N ASP A 333 -1.01 13.71 27.14
CA ASP A 333 -0.76 14.77 28.13
C ASP A 333 -0.57 16.16 27.48
N MET A 334 0.01 16.22 26.28
CA MET A 334 0.16 17.49 25.54
C MET A 334 -1.16 17.98 24.93
N ILE A 335 -2.07 17.07 24.60
CA ILE A 335 -3.40 17.39 24.07
C ILE A 335 -4.33 17.90 25.20
N THR A 336 -4.20 17.36 26.41
CA THR A 336 -5.05 17.71 27.56
C THR A 336 -4.58 18.97 28.30
N GLN A 337 -3.27 19.23 28.40
CA GLN A 337 -2.74 20.38 29.16
C GLN A 337 -3.05 21.76 28.54
N LYS A 338 -3.31 21.87 27.23
CA LYS A 338 -3.58 23.16 26.58
C LYS A 338 -4.94 23.81 26.98
N LYS A 339 -5.83 23.10 27.68
CA LYS A 339 -7.08 23.68 28.20
C LYS A 339 -6.90 24.59 29.43
N SER A 340 -5.70 24.70 30.00
CA SER A 340 -5.45 25.41 31.26
C SER A 340 -4.48 26.59 31.14
N TYR A 341 -4.72 27.52 30.22
CA TYR A 341 -4.20 28.89 30.36
C TYR A 341 -5.35 29.89 30.34
N LYS A 342 -6.18 29.85 31.41
CA LYS A 342 -6.90 31.04 31.84
C LYS A 342 -5.86 32.01 32.37
N TRP A 343 -5.53 33.02 31.57
CA TRP A 343 -4.85 34.22 32.07
C TRP A 343 -5.60 34.71 33.30
N LEU A 344 -4.98 34.56 34.47
CA LEU A 344 -5.39 35.26 35.67
C LEU A 344 -5.27 36.74 35.37
N LYS A 345 -6.41 37.38 35.07
CA LYS A 345 -6.56 38.82 35.31
C LYS A 345 -6.41 39.02 36.81
N SER A 346 -5.19 39.29 37.27
CA SER A 346 -4.97 39.96 38.54
C SER A 346 -5.14 41.46 38.29
N SER A 347 -6.37 41.91 38.45
CA SER A 347 -6.67 43.29 38.82
C SER A 347 -6.36 43.51 40.30
N GLN A 348 -6.09 44.77 40.66
CA GLN A 348 -5.82 45.37 41.99
C GLN A 348 -4.33 45.48 42.32
N VAL A 349 -3.75 46.67 42.58
CA VAL A 349 -4.28 47.98 43.03
C VAL A 349 -3.64 49.11 42.24
#